data_AF-Q09JP5-F1
#
_entry.id   AF-Q09JP5-F1
#
_cell.length_a   1.000
_cell.length_b   1.000
_cell.length_c   1.000
_cell.angle_alpha   90.00
_cell.angle_beta   90.00
_cell.angle_gamma   90.00
#
_symmetry.space_group_name_H-M   'P 1'
#
loop_
_entity.id
_entity.type
_entity.pdbx_description
1 polymer ?
#
loop_
_entity_poly.entity_id
_entity_poly.type
_entity_poly.pdbx_seq_one_letter_code
_entity_poly.pdbx_strand_id
1 'polypeptide(L)'
;GSNSYKLSKCTQTALSWAVDEISSKCAERSVEQAAGANRTVLPADVLPPDKFCKSLYAHEPNPGVCSSKYKGANSYLGRECMVKCCYAEDLWRPVIWLDAALDGYPCDTANQMCIHGRCGTRP
;
A
#
# COMPACT_ATOMS: atom_id res chain seq x y z
N GLY A 1 -7.08 12.42 3.89
CA GLY A 1 -6.12 12.09 4.97
C GLY A 1 -4.71 12.21 4.44
N SER A 2 -3.74 12.48 5.30
CA SER A 2 -2.31 12.57 4.96
C SER A 2 -1.60 11.29 5.36
N ASN A 3 -1.76 10.22 4.57
CA ASN A 3 -0.90 9.03 4.67
C ASN A 3 0.45 9.35 4.00
N SER A 4 1.19 10.30 4.56
CA SER A 4 2.62 10.40 4.30
C SER A 4 3.29 9.43 5.27
N TYR A 5 3.98 8.41 4.78
CA TYR A 5 4.80 7.47 5.55
C TYR A 5 5.99 8.21 6.19
N LYS A 6 5.71 9.20 7.03
CA LYS A 6 6.69 9.98 7.77
C LYS A 6 6.87 9.30 9.11
N LEU A 7 8.11 8.97 9.41
CA LEU A 7 8.49 8.51 10.75
C LEU A 7 8.05 9.56 11.78
N SER A 8 7.53 9.10 12.92
CA SER A 8 7.23 10.02 14.03
C SER A 8 8.50 10.70 14.53
N LYS A 9 8.39 11.86 15.18
CA LYS A 9 9.56 12.55 15.74
C LYS A 9 10.34 11.64 16.72
N CYS A 10 9.62 10.85 17.52
CA CYS A 10 10.23 9.88 18.44
C CYS A 10 11.04 8.83 17.67
N THR A 11 10.46 8.25 16.62
CA THR A 11 11.14 7.26 15.78
C THR A 11 12.35 7.85 15.07
N GLN A 12 12.26 9.09 14.58
CA GLN A 12 13.39 9.78 13.97
C GLN A 12 14.53 10.00 14.96
N THR A 13 14.22 10.47 16.18
CA THR A 13 15.23 10.66 17.23
C THR A 13 15.90 9.35 17.61
N ALA A 14 15.11 8.30 17.87
CA ALA A 14 15.64 6.99 18.24
C ALA A 14 16.50 6.37 17.12
N LEU A 15 16.08 6.53 15.86
CA LEU A 15 16.85 6.04 14.71
C LEU A 15 18.17 6.82 14.55
N SER A 16 18.16 8.13 14.74
CA SER A 16 19.39 8.94 14.69
C SER A 16 20.39 8.46 15.74
N TRP A 17 19.95 8.29 16.98
CA TRP A 17 20.81 7.80 18.05
C TRP A 17 21.34 6.39 17.78
N ALA A 18 20.48 5.50 17.29
CA ALA A 18 20.91 4.15 16.92
C ALA A 18 21.95 4.16 15.79
N VAL A 19 21.80 5.04 14.80
CA VAL A 19 22.79 5.21 13.72
C VAL A 19 24.10 5.78 14.26
N ASP A 20 24.04 6.78 15.14
CA ASP A 20 25.22 7.41 15.76
C ASP A 20 25.99 6.42 16.66
N GLU A 21 25.30 5.46 17.27
CA GLU A 21 25.90 4.40 18.12
C GLU A 21 26.40 3.17 17.32
N ILE A 22 25.99 3.00 16.06
CA ILE A 22 26.54 1.95 15.18
C ILE A 22 27.99 2.31 14.86
N SER A 23 28.93 1.63 15.52
CA SER A 23 30.37 1.84 15.33
C SER A 23 30.93 1.44 13.96
N SER A 24 30.09 1.18 12.94
CA SER A 24 30.46 0.26 11.87
C SER A 24 30.41 0.82 10.45
N LYS A 25 31.54 0.56 9.76
CA LYS A 25 31.82 0.59 8.32
C LYS A 25 30.83 -0.23 7.44
N CYS A 26 29.72 -0.73 7.98
CA CYS A 26 28.73 -1.56 7.26
C CYS A 26 27.60 -0.70 6.65
N ALA A 27 27.09 0.28 7.38
CA ALA A 27 26.05 1.19 6.87
C ALA A 27 26.61 2.27 5.92
N GLU A 28 27.91 2.55 6.01
CA GLU A 28 28.61 3.55 5.17
C GLU A 28 29.00 3.00 3.79
N ARG A 29 28.91 1.69 3.56
CA ARG A 29 29.24 1.08 2.27
C ARG A 29 28.17 1.44 1.25
N SER A 30 28.52 2.32 0.31
CA SER A 30 27.70 2.53 -0.88
C SER A 30 27.70 1.25 -1.71
N VAL A 31 26.50 0.83 -2.13
CA VAL A 31 26.34 -0.22 -3.14
C VAL A 31 26.06 0.51 -4.45
N GLU A 32 26.93 0.34 -5.44
CA GLU A 32 26.80 1.04 -6.73
C GLU A 32 25.48 0.70 -7.44
N GLN A 33 24.95 -0.51 -7.23
CA GLN A 33 23.63 -0.93 -7.68
C GLN A 33 22.99 -1.87 -6.67
N ALA A 34 22.00 -1.37 -5.93
CA ALA A 34 21.09 -2.24 -5.21
C ALA A 34 20.11 -2.87 -6.21
N ALA A 35 20.17 -4.20 -6.37
CA ALA A 35 19.18 -4.93 -7.14
C ALA A 35 17.77 -4.63 -6.57
N GLY A 36 16.87 -4.11 -7.41
CA GLY A 36 15.51 -3.72 -6.99
C GLY A 36 15.32 -2.23 -6.68
N ALA A 37 16.35 -1.39 -6.76
CA ALA A 37 16.20 0.07 -6.61
C ALA A 37 15.56 0.76 -7.85
N ASN A 38 14.69 0.06 -8.58
CA ASN A 38 13.99 0.65 -9.72
C ASN A 38 12.90 1.60 -9.22
N ARG A 39 13.27 2.89 -9.10
CA ARG A 39 12.42 3.96 -8.56
C ARG A 39 11.12 4.19 -9.34
N THR A 40 10.98 3.59 -10.51
CA THR A 40 9.77 3.72 -11.34
C THR A 40 8.73 2.65 -11.05
N VAL A 41 9.08 1.56 -10.35
CA VAL A 41 8.14 0.46 -10.03
C VAL A 41 7.44 0.77 -8.71
N LEU A 42 6.13 0.91 -8.77
CA LEU A 42 5.26 1.11 -7.62
C LEU A 42 4.76 -0.23 -7.08
N PRO A 43 4.42 -0.34 -5.78
CA PRO A 43 3.94 -1.60 -5.19
C PRO A 43 2.75 -2.21 -5.95
N ALA A 44 1.84 -1.39 -6.47
CA ALA A 44 0.71 -1.86 -7.27
C ALA A 44 1.09 -2.46 -8.65
N ASP A 45 2.26 -2.11 -9.20
CA ASP A 45 2.74 -2.74 -10.45
C ASP A 45 3.15 -4.20 -10.22
N VAL A 46 3.56 -4.52 -8.99
CA VAL A 46 3.96 -5.89 -8.59
C VAL A 46 2.75 -6.65 -8.04
N LEU A 47 1.92 -5.98 -7.25
CA LEU A 47 0.81 -6.58 -6.54
C LEU A 47 -0.52 -5.91 -6.95
N PRO A 48 -1.18 -6.38 -8.02
CA PRO A 48 -2.47 -5.85 -8.44
C PRO A 48 -3.56 -6.14 -7.41
N PRO A 49 -4.68 -5.39 -7.44
CA PRO A 49 -5.75 -5.46 -6.44
C PRO A 49 -6.22 -6.86 -6.04
N ASP A 50 -6.46 -7.73 -7.03
CA ASP A 50 -6.96 -9.09 -6.76
C ASP A 50 -5.91 -9.96 -6.07
N LYS A 51 -4.64 -9.81 -6.43
CA LYS A 51 -3.55 -10.53 -5.76
C LYS A 51 -3.33 -9.99 -4.36
N PHE A 52 -3.48 -8.68 -4.15
CA PHE A 52 -3.38 -8.07 -2.83
C PHE A 52 -4.36 -8.67 -1.82
N CYS A 53 -5.66 -8.69 -2.14
CA CYS A 53 -6.66 -9.27 -1.24
C CYS A 53 -6.46 -10.78 -1.04
N LYS A 54 -6.09 -11.52 -2.09
CA LYS A 54 -5.78 -12.96 -1.99
C LYS A 54 -4.56 -13.25 -1.12
N SER A 55 -3.56 -12.38 -1.13
CA SER A 55 -2.36 -12.53 -0.31
C SER A 55 -2.63 -12.21 1.16
N LEU A 56 -3.39 -11.14 1.45
CA LEU A 56 -3.75 -10.76 2.82
C LEU A 56 -4.70 -11.76 3.48
N TYR A 57 -5.70 -12.23 2.73
CA TYR A 57 -6.77 -13.09 3.22
C TYR A 57 -6.68 -14.51 2.65
N ALA A 58 -5.46 -15.03 2.48
CA ALA A 58 -5.22 -16.34 1.87
C ALA A 58 -5.90 -17.52 2.58
N HIS A 59 -6.28 -17.35 3.86
CA HIS A 59 -6.96 -18.35 4.68
C HIS A 59 -8.48 -18.30 4.55
N GLU A 60 -9.02 -17.26 3.91
CA GLU A 60 -10.46 -17.07 3.77
C GLU A 60 -10.98 -17.78 2.50
N PRO A 61 -12.27 -18.15 2.46
CA PRO A 61 -12.91 -18.69 1.28
C PRO A 61 -13.12 -17.62 0.19
N ASN A 62 -12.55 -17.86 -1.00
CA ASN A 62 -12.69 -17.00 -2.18
C ASN A 62 -12.42 -15.50 -1.95
N PRO A 63 -11.23 -15.13 -1.43
CA PRO A 63 -10.91 -13.73 -1.17
C PRO A 63 -10.78 -12.96 -2.48
N GLY A 64 -11.32 -11.74 -2.51
CA GLY A 64 -11.33 -10.89 -3.68
C GLY A 64 -11.46 -9.40 -3.35
N VAL A 65 -11.38 -8.57 -4.38
CA VAL A 65 -11.62 -7.13 -4.26
C VAL A 65 -13.12 -6.87 -4.32
N CYS A 66 -13.63 -6.02 -3.42
CA CYS A 66 -15.05 -5.68 -3.42
C CYS A 66 -15.46 -5.10 -4.79
N SER A 67 -16.47 -5.71 -5.42
CA SER A 67 -17.13 -5.13 -6.60
C SER A 67 -18.12 -4.04 -6.19
N SER A 68 -18.67 -3.29 -7.16
CA SER A 68 -19.75 -2.30 -6.90
C SER A 68 -21.00 -2.90 -6.23
N LYS A 69 -21.19 -4.23 -6.33
CA LYS A 69 -22.28 -4.98 -5.68
C LYS A 69 -22.11 -5.06 -4.16
N TYR A 70 -20.87 -5.02 -3.68
CA TYR A 70 -20.54 -5.01 -2.26
C TYR A 70 -20.21 -3.56 -1.87
N LYS A 71 -21.07 -2.93 -1.07
CA LYS A 71 -20.93 -1.53 -0.64
C LYS A 71 -19.69 -1.35 0.24
N GLY A 72 -18.50 -1.28 -0.36
CA GLY A 72 -17.20 -1.09 0.29
C GLY A 72 -16.52 0.20 -0.15
N ALA A 73 -15.24 0.41 0.21
CA ALA A 73 -14.45 1.63 -0.07
C ALA A 73 -14.65 2.28 -1.45
N ASN A 74 -14.93 1.48 -2.49
CA ASN A 74 -15.25 1.96 -3.85
C ASN A 74 -16.54 2.81 -3.94
N SER A 75 -17.39 2.84 -2.90
CA SER A 75 -18.54 3.76 -2.82
C SER A 75 -18.19 5.13 -2.23
N TYR A 76 -17.02 5.27 -1.61
CA TYR A 76 -16.54 6.55 -1.09
C TYR A 76 -15.67 7.23 -2.13
N LEU A 77 -16.31 7.93 -3.06
CA LEU A 77 -15.66 8.83 -4.01
C LEU A 77 -14.61 9.68 -3.26
N GLY A 78 -13.35 9.62 -3.72
CA GLY A 78 -12.22 10.34 -3.13
C GLY A 78 -11.48 9.61 -1.99
N ARG A 79 -11.84 8.38 -1.63
CA ARG A 79 -11.11 7.57 -0.62
C ARG A 79 -10.40 6.33 -1.18
N GLU A 80 -10.44 6.13 -2.50
CA GLU A 80 -9.87 4.97 -3.20
C GLU A 80 -8.36 4.81 -2.97
N CYS A 81 -7.65 5.92 -2.77
CA CYS A 81 -6.23 5.91 -2.42
C CYS A 81 -5.94 5.81 -0.93
N MET A 82 -6.94 5.97 -0.07
CA MET A 82 -6.75 5.79 1.37
C MET A 82 -6.99 4.34 1.77
N VAL A 83 -7.98 3.70 1.16
CA VAL A 83 -8.43 2.37 1.56
C VAL A 83 -8.74 1.48 0.35
N LYS A 84 -8.38 0.20 0.46
CA LYS A 84 -8.77 -0.86 -0.45
C LYS A 84 -9.74 -1.81 0.25
N CYS A 85 -10.79 -2.20 -0.47
CA CYS A 85 -11.80 -3.11 0.05
C CYS A 85 -11.55 -4.53 -0.44
N CYS A 86 -11.44 -5.46 0.51
CA CYS A 86 -11.39 -6.89 0.27
C CYS A 86 -12.63 -7.58 0.83
N TYR A 87 -13.04 -8.68 0.21
CA TYR A 87 -14.15 -9.52 0.70
C TYR A 87 -13.77 -10.99 0.64
N ALA A 88 -14.52 -11.80 1.37
CA ALA A 88 -14.55 -13.26 1.25
C ALA A 88 -15.99 -13.75 1.27
N GLU A 89 -16.27 -14.84 0.56
CA GLU A 89 -17.60 -15.46 0.55
C GLU A 89 -17.73 -16.42 1.72
N ASP A 90 -18.43 -16.01 2.78
CA ASP A 90 -18.84 -16.91 3.85
C ASP A 90 -20.28 -17.41 3.62
N LEU A 91 -20.61 -18.57 4.19
CA LEU A 91 -21.84 -19.36 3.99
C LEU A 91 -23.13 -18.58 4.22
N TRP A 92 -23.07 -17.47 4.97
CA TRP A 92 -24.24 -16.70 5.37
C TRP A 92 -24.21 -15.25 4.88
N ARG A 93 -23.02 -14.60 4.88
CA ARG A 93 -22.84 -13.21 4.43
C ARG A 93 -21.38 -12.96 4.00
N PRO A 94 -21.14 -12.09 3.01
CA PRO A 94 -19.78 -11.67 2.69
C PRO A 94 -19.14 -10.95 3.88
N VAL A 95 -17.92 -11.34 4.25
CA VAL A 95 -17.08 -10.60 5.21
C VAL A 95 -16.32 -9.54 4.42
N ILE A 96 -16.20 -8.33 4.98
CA ILE A 96 -15.56 -7.18 4.32
C ILE A 96 -14.44 -6.65 5.21
N TRP A 97 -13.29 -6.37 4.59
CA TRP A 97 -12.16 -5.70 5.23
C TRP A 97 -11.74 -4.46 4.45
N LEU A 98 -11.19 -3.48 5.18
CA LEU A 98 -10.67 -2.23 4.65
C LEU A 98 -9.19 -2.10 5.02
N ASP A 99 -8.33 -2.23 4.02
CA ASP A 99 -6.88 -2.10 4.16
C ASP A 99 -6.36 -0.82 3.53
N ALA A 100 -5.08 -0.48 3.72
CA ALA A 100 -4.46 0.61 3.01
C ALA A 100 -4.36 0.31 1.50
N ALA A 101 -4.72 1.29 0.67
CA ALA A 101 -4.46 1.20 -0.76
C ALA A 101 -2.96 1.36 -1.05
N LEU A 102 -2.46 0.58 -2.01
CA LEU A 102 -1.07 0.67 -2.44
C LEU A 102 -0.88 1.82 -3.43
N ASP A 103 0.31 2.41 -3.38
CA ASP A 103 0.73 3.36 -4.39
C ASP A 103 0.82 2.66 -5.76
N GLY A 104 0.27 3.32 -6.78
CA GLY A 104 0.12 2.86 -8.16
C GLY A 104 -1.26 2.29 -8.52
N TYR A 105 -2.18 2.10 -7.57
CA TYR A 105 -3.56 1.72 -7.91
C TYR A 105 -4.31 2.84 -8.66
N PRO A 106 -5.17 2.54 -9.63
CA PRO A 106 -5.97 3.56 -10.34
C PRO A 106 -7.01 4.21 -9.43
N CYS A 107 -7.29 5.51 -9.62
CA CYS A 107 -8.17 6.28 -8.71
C CYS A 107 -9.03 7.41 -9.32
N ASP A 108 -8.98 7.64 -10.65
CA ASP A 108 -9.87 8.57 -11.38
C ASP A 108 -9.84 8.26 -12.90
N THR A 109 -10.46 9.12 -13.71
CA THR A 109 -10.38 9.16 -15.17
C THR A 109 -8.93 9.10 -15.67
N ALA A 110 -8.74 8.25 -16.69
CA ALA A 110 -7.53 7.93 -17.44
C ALA A 110 -6.18 8.51 -16.92
N ASN A 111 -5.26 7.62 -16.55
CA ASN A 111 -3.85 7.88 -16.18
C ASN A 111 -3.57 8.47 -14.79
N GLN A 112 -4.56 8.56 -13.90
CA GLN A 112 -4.32 8.87 -12.49
C GLN A 112 -4.20 7.62 -11.63
N MET A 113 -3.30 7.69 -10.65
CA MET A 113 -3.04 6.61 -9.70
C MET A 113 -2.79 7.14 -8.29
N CYS A 114 -2.89 6.24 -7.32
CA CYS A 114 -2.66 6.53 -5.93
C CYS A 114 -1.17 6.73 -5.66
N ILE A 115 -0.84 7.87 -5.06
CA ILE A 115 0.51 8.22 -4.61
C ILE A 115 0.37 8.85 -3.22
N HIS A 116 0.99 8.24 -2.21
CA HIS A 116 0.94 8.68 -0.82
C HIS A 116 -0.49 8.94 -0.31
N GLY A 117 -1.40 8.03 -0.66
CA GLY A 117 -2.80 8.10 -0.21
C GLY A 117 -3.67 9.15 -0.91
N ARG A 118 -3.22 9.72 -2.03
CA ARG A 118 -3.96 10.70 -2.85
C ARG A 118 -3.95 10.28 -4.32
N CYS A 119 -4.97 10.71 -5.05
CA CYS A 119 -4.99 10.51 -6.50
C CYS A 119 -4.10 11.56 -7.18
N GLY A 120 -3.20 11.12 -8.05
CA GLY A 120 -2.24 11.98 -8.73
C GLY A 120 -1.63 11.32 -9.97
N THR A 121 -0.69 12.02 -10.60
CA THR A 121 0.05 11.49 -11.75
C THR A 121 1.24 10.66 -11.31
N ARG A 122 1.59 9.64 -12.11
CA ARG A 122 2.81 8.85 -11.89
C ARG A 122 4.03 9.77 -11.92
N PRO A 123 4.92 9.70 -10.92
CA PRO A 123 6.18 10.43 -10.91
C PRO A 123 7.19 9.88 -11.93
#